data_AF-A0A7X8M9Q1-F1
#
_entry.id   AF-A0A7X8M9Q1-F1
#
_cell.length_a   1.000
_cell.length_b   1.000
_cell.length_c   1.000
_cell.angle_alpha   90.00
_cell.angle_beta   90.00
_cell.angle_gamma   90.00
#
_symmetry.space_group_name_H-M   'P 1'
#
loop_
_entity.id
_entity.type
_entity.pdbx_description
1 polymer ?
#
loop_
_entity_poly.entity_id
_entity_poly.type
_entity_poly.pdbx_seq_one_letter_code
_entity_poly.pdbx_strand_id
1 'polypeptide(L)'
;SLPGYRWMGDLSSDKFTSLFYSLGIYWELCADAAHRQRAADLLDRFVGRVIDDHFRLVDLDGKMTLWGNFCPDLPHQPLNSLEMLAGLKVCHRLSGKARFDQAYHLLIDRYHYDDHQLESKVIWPQEWRNRWDDNHAAKSLFMLLRYEEDRSLLLKYRMNLNRHWHVWRTHDFSFECDALYVLLYQALTGENVLTPERIQAVKDLWGFERRESEFRIPSTQGVRRVRAMEQKSNCTLIQTYWFGRYYGLIDPSW
;
A
#
# COMPACT_ATOMS: atom_id res chain seq x y z
N SER A 1 -16.33 22.03 10.96
CA SER A 1 -16.20 21.71 9.52
C SER A 1 -15.63 22.91 8.79
N LEU A 2 -14.72 22.72 7.85
CA LEU A 2 -14.29 23.79 6.95
C LEU A 2 -15.38 23.97 5.86
N PRO A 3 -15.84 25.19 5.56
CA PRO A 3 -16.83 25.41 4.49
C PRO A 3 -16.34 24.79 3.17
N GLY A 4 -17.19 23.99 2.52
CA GLY A 4 -16.86 23.30 1.27
C GLY A 4 -16.11 21.97 1.43
N TYR A 5 -15.73 21.57 2.65
CA TYR A 5 -15.07 20.28 2.92
C TYR A 5 -15.99 19.36 3.73
N ARG A 6 -16.09 18.11 3.29
CA ARG A 6 -16.73 17.03 4.04
C ARG A 6 -15.66 16.16 4.68
N TRP A 7 -15.78 15.93 5.98
CA TRP A 7 -15.04 14.86 6.65
C TRP A 7 -15.52 13.52 6.09
N MET A 8 -14.62 12.73 5.51
CA MET A 8 -14.99 11.39 5.04
C MET A 8 -15.36 10.48 6.21
N GLY A 9 -14.63 10.59 7.33
CA GLY A 9 -14.70 9.61 8.41
C GLY A 9 -14.26 8.23 7.98
N ASP A 10 -14.29 7.29 8.92
CA ASP A 10 -14.14 5.85 8.71
C ASP A 10 -12.98 5.48 7.77
N LEU A 11 -11.79 6.01 8.07
CA LEU A 11 -10.58 5.75 7.28
C LEU A 11 -10.25 4.25 7.29
N SER A 12 -10.03 3.68 6.12
CA SER A 12 -9.65 2.28 5.96
C SER A 12 -8.13 2.09 5.91
N SER A 13 -7.64 0.84 6.06
CA SER A 13 -6.20 0.53 6.06
C SER A 13 -5.50 0.88 4.74
N ASP A 14 -6.24 0.94 3.62
CA ASP A 14 -5.75 1.45 2.34
C ASP A 14 -5.20 2.88 2.42
N LYS A 15 -5.78 3.72 3.29
CA LYS A 15 -5.32 5.09 3.52
C LYS A 15 -4.06 5.09 4.38
N PHE A 16 -3.98 4.21 5.37
CA PHE A 16 -2.78 4.02 6.17
C PHE A 16 -1.59 3.63 5.27
N THR A 17 -1.78 2.62 4.42
CA THR A 17 -0.76 2.14 3.48
C THR A 17 -0.36 3.17 2.44
N SER A 18 -1.33 3.86 1.87
CA SER A 18 -1.07 4.90 0.87
C SER A 18 -0.32 6.09 1.47
N LEU A 19 -0.59 6.46 2.74
CA LEU A 19 0.10 7.57 3.40
C LEU A 19 1.57 7.26 3.69
N PHE A 20 1.88 6.15 4.37
CA PHE A 20 3.30 5.86 4.66
C PHE A 20 4.08 5.64 3.36
N TYR A 21 3.49 4.97 2.36
CA TYR A 21 4.18 4.71 1.10
C TYR A 21 4.45 6.02 0.36
N SER A 22 3.41 6.82 0.10
CA SER A 22 3.55 8.04 -0.71
C SER A 22 4.45 9.08 -0.04
N LEU A 23 4.33 9.25 1.28
CA LEU A 23 5.20 10.16 2.03
C LEU A 23 6.63 9.66 2.09
N GLY A 24 6.85 8.35 2.23
CA GLY A 24 8.20 7.79 2.21
C GLY A 24 8.88 7.94 0.84
N ILE A 25 8.17 7.67 -0.26
CA ILE A 25 8.69 7.92 -1.62
C ILE A 25 8.98 9.42 -1.84
N TYR A 26 8.04 10.29 -1.48
CA TYR A 26 8.21 11.74 -1.60
C TYR A 26 9.41 12.25 -0.79
N TRP A 27 9.52 11.80 0.46
CA TRP A 27 10.62 12.15 1.36
C TRP A 27 11.99 11.79 0.77
N GLU A 28 12.07 10.62 0.14
CA GLU A 28 13.32 10.11 -0.44
C GLU A 28 13.68 10.82 -1.75
N LEU A 29 12.75 10.86 -2.71
CA LEU A 29 13.06 11.21 -4.09
C LEU A 29 12.90 12.70 -4.41
N CYS A 30 12.01 13.41 -3.71
CA CYS A 30 11.57 14.74 -4.14
C CYS A 30 11.75 15.83 -3.07
N ALA A 31 11.62 15.49 -1.79
CA ALA A 31 11.55 16.46 -0.72
C ALA A 31 12.91 17.09 -0.41
N ASP A 32 12.94 18.42 -0.36
CA ASP A 32 14.01 19.19 0.27
C ASP A 32 14.00 19.02 1.80
N ALA A 33 14.97 19.63 2.50
CA ALA A 33 15.07 19.51 3.96
C ALA A 33 13.81 19.95 4.72
N ALA A 34 13.17 21.04 4.30
CA ALA A 34 11.97 21.55 4.95
C ALA A 34 10.76 20.62 4.72
N HIS A 35 10.60 20.11 3.50
CA HIS A 35 9.55 19.16 3.15
C HIS A 35 9.78 17.78 3.77
N ARG A 36 11.03 17.35 3.93
CA ARG A 36 11.38 16.13 4.67
C ARG A 36 10.90 16.19 6.11
N GLN A 37 11.15 17.30 6.80
CA GLN A 37 10.66 17.51 8.17
C GLN A 37 9.12 17.49 8.20
N ARG A 38 8.45 18.19 7.28
CA ARG A 38 6.98 18.23 7.22
C ARG A 38 6.36 16.84 6.99
N ALA A 39 6.96 16.03 6.12
CA ALA A 39 6.50 14.67 5.86
C ALA A 39 6.71 13.77 7.09
N ALA A 40 7.87 13.87 7.74
CA ALA A 40 8.16 13.15 8.98
C ALA A 40 7.17 13.54 10.11
N ASP A 41 6.90 14.83 10.32
CA ASP A 41 5.97 15.32 11.34
C ASP A 41 4.52 14.90 11.07
N LEU A 42 4.13 14.79 9.81
CA LEU A 42 2.81 14.28 9.44
C LEU A 42 2.70 12.78 9.78
N LEU A 43 3.69 11.99 9.37
CA LEU A 43 3.67 10.55 9.61
C LEU A 43 3.82 10.20 11.09
N ASP A 44 4.63 10.95 11.83
CA ASP A 44 4.78 10.85 13.28
C ASP A 44 3.46 11.06 14.01
N ARG A 45 2.72 12.13 13.68
CA ARG A 45 1.39 12.37 14.28
C ARG A 45 0.40 11.28 13.91
N PHE A 46 0.42 10.82 12.66
CA PHE A 46 -0.55 9.85 12.15
C PHE A 46 -0.30 8.45 12.71
N VAL A 47 0.90 7.89 12.51
CA VAL A 47 1.29 6.55 13.00
C VAL A 47 1.44 6.56 14.53
N GLY A 48 1.93 7.66 15.10
CA GLY A 48 2.01 7.82 16.56
C GLY A 48 0.64 7.69 17.22
N ARG A 49 -0.39 8.32 16.63
CA ARG A 49 -1.77 8.17 17.13
C ARG A 49 -2.27 6.73 17.05
N VAL A 50 -1.96 6.01 15.96
CA VAL A 50 -2.30 4.58 15.85
C VAL A 50 -1.66 3.76 16.98
N ILE A 51 -0.40 4.03 17.34
CA ILE A 51 0.25 3.38 18.50
C ILE A 51 -0.45 3.76 19.80
N ASP A 52 -0.73 5.06 20.01
CA ASP A 52 -1.37 5.57 21.22
C ASP A 52 -2.76 4.96 21.44
N ASP A 53 -3.46 4.62 20.37
CA ASP A 53 -4.76 3.94 20.38
C ASP A 53 -4.67 2.40 20.33
N HIS A 54 -3.54 1.82 20.75
CA HIS A 54 -3.30 0.37 20.78
C HIS A 54 -3.33 -0.28 19.39
N PHE A 55 -2.63 0.32 18.43
CA PHE A 55 -2.55 -0.09 17.03
C PHE A 55 -3.91 -0.11 16.32
N ARG A 56 -4.80 0.83 16.66
CA ARG A 56 -6.09 1.00 15.99
C ARG A 56 -6.13 2.36 15.30
N LEU A 57 -6.62 2.37 14.06
CA LEU A 57 -6.97 3.62 13.39
C LEU A 57 -8.34 4.04 13.90
N VAL A 58 -8.40 5.13 14.65
CA VAL A 58 -9.62 5.64 15.27
C VAL A 58 -10.12 6.90 14.57
N ASP A 59 -11.45 7.08 14.52
CA ASP A 59 -12.09 8.29 14.03
C ASP A 59 -12.20 9.36 15.14
N LEU A 60 -12.76 10.52 14.81
CA LEU A 60 -12.93 11.67 15.70
C LEU A 60 -13.76 11.37 16.95
N ASP A 61 -14.60 10.33 16.92
CA ASP A 61 -15.40 9.88 18.07
C ASP A 61 -14.63 8.91 19.00
N GLY A 62 -13.35 8.64 18.70
CA GLY A 62 -12.48 7.75 19.47
C GLY A 62 -12.75 6.26 19.21
N LYS A 63 -13.65 5.92 18.27
CA LYS A 63 -13.92 4.53 17.92
C LYS A 63 -13.01 4.08 16.79
N MET A 64 -12.68 2.80 16.80
CA MET A 64 -11.94 2.17 15.71
C MET A 64 -12.78 2.25 14.43
N THR A 65 -12.12 2.61 13.34
CA THR A 65 -12.65 2.57 11.98
C THR A 65 -12.93 1.12 11.55
N LEU A 66 -13.82 0.93 10.59
CA LEU A 66 -14.28 -0.40 10.17
C LEU A 66 -13.13 -1.31 9.71
N TRP A 67 -12.15 -0.75 9.01
CA TRP A 67 -11.04 -1.51 8.39
C TRP A 67 -9.66 -1.18 8.96
N GLY A 68 -9.57 -0.33 9.98
CA GLY A 68 -8.30 0.12 10.55
C GLY A 68 -7.84 -0.65 11.78
N ASN A 69 -7.96 -1.97 11.77
CA ASN A 69 -7.53 -2.81 12.88
C ASN A 69 -6.12 -3.38 12.65
N PHE A 70 -5.13 -2.84 13.37
CA PHE A 70 -3.77 -3.39 13.48
C PHE A 70 -3.46 -3.85 14.90
N CYS A 71 -4.50 -3.97 15.75
CA CYS A 71 -4.36 -4.31 17.15
C CYS A 71 -3.98 -5.78 17.30
N PRO A 72 -2.88 -6.10 17.99
CA PRO A 72 -2.50 -7.49 18.19
C PRO A 72 -3.44 -8.25 19.12
N ASP A 73 -4.20 -7.53 19.95
CA ASP A 73 -5.16 -8.13 20.90
C ASP A 73 -6.56 -8.37 20.28
N LEU A 74 -6.78 -7.94 19.03
CA LEU A 74 -8.02 -8.17 18.29
C LEU A 74 -7.78 -9.09 17.09
N PRO A 75 -8.77 -9.90 16.67
CA PRO A 75 -8.66 -10.65 15.41
C PRO A 75 -8.38 -9.72 14.23
N HIS A 76 -7.27 -9.97 13.54
CA HIS A 76 -6.81 -9.19 12.39
C HIS A 76 -6.35 -10.11 11.27
N GLN A 77 -6.31 -9.59 10.04
CA GLN A 77 -5.81 -10.35 8.91
C GLN A 77 -4.27 -10.34 8.89
N PRO A 78 -3.62 -11.40 8.38
CA PRO A 78 -2.18 -11.41 8.11
C PRO A 78 -1.65 -10.16 7.37
N LEU A 79 -2.45 -9.61 6.45
CA LEU A 79 -2.12 -8.38 5.74
C LEU A 79 -1.99 -7.18 6.69
N ASN A 80 -2.83 -7.07 7.72
CA ASN A 80 -2.75 -5.96 8.67
C ASN A 80 -1.41 -5.98 9.44
N SER A 81 -0.86 -7.16 9.73
CA SER A 81 0.47 -7.28 10.33
C SER A 81 1.55 -6.71 9.41
N LEU A 82 1.51 -7.06 8.11
CA LEU A 82 2.44 -6.52 7.10
C LEU A 82 2.35 -4.98 7.01
N GLU A 83 1.13 -4.46 6.91
CA GLU A 83 0.86 -3.03 6.78
C GLU A 83 1.39 -2.26 7.99
N MET A 84 1.11 -2.74 9.20
CA MET A 84 1.55 -2.09 10.45
C MET A 84 3.08 -2.08 10.58
N LEU A 85 3.74 -3.20 10.30
CA LEU A 85 5.21 -3.30 10.30
C LEU A 85 5.83 -2.30 9.32
N ALA A 86 5.30 -2.21 8.09
CA ALA A 86 5.77 -1.26 7.09
C ALA A 86 5.57 0.20 7.54
N GLY A 87 4.39 0.52 8.10
CA GLY A 87 4.10 1.85 8.62
C GLY A 87 5.07 2.29 9.73
N LEU A 88 5.38 1.39 10.67
CA LEU A 88 6.33 1.65 11.76
C LEU A 88 7.75 1.83 11.23
N LYS A 89 8.22 0.95 10.34
CA LYS A 89 9.58 1.04 9.79
C LYS A 89 9.79 2.34 9.01
N VAL A 90 8.81 2.74 8.19
CA VAL A 90 8.86 4.00 7.44
C VAL A 90 8.80 5.19 8.40
N CYS A 91 7.92 5.17 9.40
CA CYS A 91 7.83 6.27 10.36
C CYS A 91 9.13 6.43 11.17
N HIS A 92 9.74 5.31 11.59
CA HIS A 92 11.05 5.32 12.24
C HIS A 92 12.11 5.93 11.33
N ARG A 93 12.19 5.48 10.06
CA ARG A 93 13.16 5.98 9.09
C ARG A 93 13.05 7.49 8.85
N LEU A 94 11.83 8.01 8.76
CA LEU A 94 11.58 9.42 8.45
C LEU A 94 11.77 10.32 9.68
N SER A 95 11.30 9.89 10.86
CA SER A 95 11.28 10.72 12.07
C SER A 95 12.51 10.54 12.97
N GLY A 96 13.21 9.41 12.87
CA GLY A 96 14.31 9.02 13.76
C GLY A 96 13.90 8.72 15.21
N LYS A 97 12.58 8.65 15.51
CA LYS A 97 12.11 8.46 16.89
C LYS A 97 12.07 6.99 17.29
N ALA A 98 12.80 6.65 18.34
CA ALA A 98 12.94 5.28 18.85
C ALA A 98 11.61 4.57 19.18
N ARG A 99 10.54 5.31 19.53
CA ARG A 99 9.22 4.73 19.83
C ARG A 99 8.66 3.87 18.70
N PHE A 100 8.96 4.20 17.44
CA PHE A 100 8.45 3.46 16.29
C PHE A 100 9.18 2.13 16.12
N ASP A 101 10.50 2.15 16.34
CA ASP A 101 11.34 0.94 16.31
C ASP A 101 11.02 0.00 17.47
N GLN A 102 10.82 0.56 18.67
CA GLN A 102 10.37 -0.20 19.84
C GLN A 102 9.00 -0.85 19.61
N ALA A 103 8.05 -0.13 19.02
CA ALA A 103 6.74 -0.68 18.67
C ALA A 103 6.84 -1.77 17.57
N TYR A 104 7.75 -1.60 16.61
CA TYR A 104 8.01 -2.58 15.57
C TYR A 104 8.52 -3.89 16.17
N HIS A 105 9.55 -3.82 17.01
CA HIS A 105 10.08 -4.99 17.71
C HIS A 105 9.09 -5.58 18.72
N LEU A 106 8.27 -4.77 19.39
CA LEU A 106 7.19 -5.28 20.23
C LEU A 106 6.23 -6.19 19.45
N LEU A 107 5.78 -5.77 18.27
CA LEU A 107 4.84 -6.56 17.45
C LEU A 107 5.49 -7.84 16.90
N ILE A 108 6.78 -7.82 16.64
CA ILE A 108 7.56 -8.98 16.19
C ILE A 108 7.78 -9.95 17.36
N ASP A 109 8.44 -9.48 18.42
CA ASP A 109 8.96 -10.35 19.49
C ASP A 109 7.84 -10.93 20.36
N ARG A 110 6.78 -10.15 20.59
CA ARG A 110 5.67 -10.56 21.46
C ARG A 110 4.48 -11.14 20.71
N TYR A 111 4.21 -10.63 19.51
CA TYR A 111 2.98 -10.94 18.77
C TYR A 111 3.23 -11.63 17.42
N HIS A 112 4.50 -11.91 17.08
CA HIS A 112 4.91 -12.67 15.90
C HIS A 112 4.38 -12.10 14.58
N TYR A 113 4.30 -10.77 14.47
CA TYR A 113 3.79 -10.11 13.26
C TYR A 113 4.65 -10.39 12.02
N ASP A 114 5.94 -10.65 12.20
CA ASP A 114 6.88 -11.08 11.16
C ASP A 114 6.57 -12.49 10.61
N ASP A 115 5.98 -13.37 11.42
CA ASP A 115 5.46 -14.67 10.97
C ASP A 115 4.04 -14.54 10.41
N HIS A 116 3.16 -13.81 11.08
CA HIS A 116 1.78 -13.62 10.60
C HIS A 116 1.73 -13.03 9.20
N GLN A 117 2.57 -12.02 8.91
CA GLN A 117 2.60 -11.37 7.60
C GLN A 117 2.90 -12.34 6.45
N LEU A 118 3.55 -13.49 6.68
CA LEU A 118 3.86 -14.47 5.63
C LEU A 118 2.61 -14.96 4.89
N GLU A 119 1.45 -14.93 5.54
CA GLU A 119 0.17 -15.38 4.99
C GLU A 119 -0.69 -14.23 4.43
N SER A 120 -0.12 -13.03 4.21
CA SER A 120 -0.88 -11.87 3.71
C SER A 120 -1.46 -12.05 2.31
N LYS A 121 -0.97 -13.02 1.52
CA LYS A 121 -1.63 -13.43 0.27
C LYS A 121 -2.44 -14.70 0.46
N VAL A 122 -3.74 -14.64 0.18
CA VAL A 122 -4.53 -15.84 -0.06
C VAL A 122 -4.11 -16.47 -1.38
N ILE A 123 -3.63 -17.71 -1.35
CA ILE A 123 -3.27 -18.48 -2.56
C ILE A 123 -4.39 -19.43 -2.99
N TRP A 124 -5.21 -19.90 -2.06
CA TRP A 124 -6.31 -20.84 -2.33
C TRP A 124 -7.43 -20.65 -1.30
N PRO A 125 -8.71 -20.80 -1.70
CA PRO A 125 -9.22 -20.97 -3.06
C PRO A 125 -9.10 -19.69 -3.90
N GLN A 126 -9.12 -19.80 -5.23
CA GLN A 126 -8.87 -18.67 -6.12
C GLN A 126 -9.92 -17.56 -5.97
N GLU A 127 -11.15 -17.93 -5.65
CA GLU A 127 -12.30 -17.06 -5.46
C GLU A 127 -12.15 -16.16 -4.23
N TRP A 128 -11.26 -16.50 -3.30
CA TRP A 128 -10.98 -15.71 -2.11
C TRP A 128 -9.82 -14.74 -2.31
N ARG A 129 -9.18 -14.77 -3.49
CA ARG A 129 -8.10 -13.83 -3.80
C ARG A 129 -8.69 -12.46 -4.05
N ASN A 130 -8.35 -11.52 -3.18
CA ASN A 130 -8.62 -10.11 -3.39
C ASN A 130 -7.43 -9.43 -4.07
N ARG A 131 -7.66 -8.74 -5.20
CA ARG A 131 -6.63 -7.99 -5.92
C ARG A 131 -6.34 -6.61 -5.30
N TRP A 132 -7.29 -6.07 -4.53
CA TRP A 132 -7.11 -4.80 -3.84
C TRP A 132 -6.04 -4.92 -2.75
N ASP A 133 -6.03 -6.05 -2.04
CA ASP A 133 -5.05 -6.39 -0.99
C ASP A 133 -3.61 -6.43 -1.52
N ASP A 134 -3.40 -6.79 -2.79
CA ASP A 134 -2.08 -6.81 -3.40
C ASP A 134 -1.44 -5.43 -3.48
N ASN A 135 -2.25 -4.37 -3.58
CA ASN A 135 -1.73 -3.01 -3.64
C ASN A 135 -1.11 -2.62 -2.29
N HIS A 136 -1.76 -2.99 -1.20
CA HIS A 136 -1.28 -2.78 0.16
C HIS A 136 0.01 -3.56 0.43
N ALA A 137 0.02 -4.84 0.04
CA ALA A 137 1.19 -5.68 0.22
C ALA A 137 2.38 -5.21 -0.62
N ALA A 138 2.18 -4.86 -1.89
CA ALA A 138 3.23 -4.36 -2.77
C ALA A 138 3.90 -3.10 -2.19
N LYS A 139 3.09 -2.12 -1.76
CA LYS A 139 3.59 -0.90 -1.12
C LYS A 139 4.34 -1.20 0.18
N SER A 140 3.81 -2.10 1.01
CA SER A 140 4.40 -2.47 2.30
C SER A 140 5.74 -3.19 2.14
N LEU A 141 5.78 -4.22 1.28
CA LEU A 141 6.98 -5.02 1.00
C LEU A 141 8.07 -4.18 0.33
N PHE A 142 7.70 -3.26 -0.57
CA PHE A 142 8.66 -2.35 -1.18
C PHE A 142 9.38 -1.49 -0.15
N MET A 143 8.67 -1.00 0.87
CA MET A 143 9.28 -0.20 1.93
C MET A 143 10.10 -1.06 2.89
N LEU A 144 9.56 -2.19 3.35
CA LEU A 144 10.23 -3.08 4.31
C LEU A 144 11.53 -3.65 3.73
N LEU A 145 11.51 -4.20 2.52
CA LEU A 145 12.70 -4.80 1.91
C LEU A 145 13.83 -3.80 1.62
N ARG A 146 13.52 -2.50 1.60
CA ARG A 146 14.50 -1.43 1.37
C ARG A 146 15.03 -0.79 2.64
N TYR A 147 14.24 -0.80 3.72
CA TYR A 147 14.57 -0.13 4.97
C TYR A 147 14.91 -1.09 6.12
N GLU A 148 14.62 -2.38 5.99
CA GLU A 148 15.06 -3.37 6.97
C GLU A 148 16.54 -3.73 6.77
N GLU A 149 17.24 -3.86 7.89
CA GLU A 149 18.66 -4.21 7.96
C GLU A 149 18.86 -5.59 8.61
N ASP A 150 17.91 -6.06 9.43
CA ASP A 150 17.95 -7.39 10.02
C ASP A 150 17.76 -8.47 8.94
N ARG A 151 18.79 -9.30 8.77
CA ARG A 151 18.81 -10.37 7.76
C ARG A 151 17.71 -11.41 7.98
N SER A 152 17.34 -11.72 9.21
CA SER A 152 16.30 -12.71 9.52
C SER A 152 14.92 -12.18 9.09
N LEU A 153 14.64 -10.90 9.32
CA LEU A 153 13.40 -10.25 8.91
C LEU A 153 13.35 -10.07 7.38
N LEU A 154 14.46 -9.68 6.75
CA LEU A 154 14.56 -9.60 5.29
C LEU A 154 14.22 -10.93 4.60
N LEU A 155 14.64 -12.07 5.17
CA LEU A 155 14.26 -13.39 4.67
C LEU A 155 12.74 -13.61 4.73
N LYS A 156 12.09 -13.26 5.85
CA LYS A 156 10.63 -13.38 6.00
C LYS A 156 9.87 -12.46 5.05
N TYR A 157 10.33 -11.22 4.85
CA TYR A 157 9.73 -10.33 3.87
C TYR A 157 9.94 -10.81 2.43
N ARG A 158 11.08 -11.42 2.12
CA ARG A 158 11.29 -12.05 0.81
C ARG A 158 10.40 -13.27 0.62
N MET A 159 10.19 -14.09 1.65
CA MET A 159 9.24 -15.21 1.59
C MET A 159 7.82 -14.71 1.26
N ASN A 160 7.37 -13.63 1.89
CA ASN A 160 6.08 -13.05 1.60
C ASN A 160 6.01 -12.45 0.18
N LEU A 161 7.02 -11.71 -0.26
CA LEU A 161 7.10 -11.22 -1.64
C LEU A 161 7.00 -12.36 -2.65
N ASN A 162 7.69 -13.47 -2.42
CA ASN A 162 7.61 -14.66 -3.27
C ASN A 162 6.22 -15.31 -3.25
N ARG A 163 5.52 -15.28 -2.10
CA ARG A 163 4.14 -15.74 -1.98
C ARG A 163 3.17 -14.89 -2.80
N HIS A 164 3.28 -13.56 -2.72
CA HIS A 164 2.51 -12.67 -3.59
C HIS A 164 2.84 -12.90 -5.07
N TRP A 165 4.14 -13.04 -5.39
CA TRP A 165 4.61 -13.29 -6.75
C TRP A 165 4.05 -14.59 -7.35
N HIS A 166 3.85 -15.63 -6.54
CA HIS A 166 3.21 -16.88 -6.98
C HIS A 166 1.85 -16.62 -7.66
N VAL A 167 1.12 -15.60 -7.21
CA VAL A 167 -0.15 -15.17 -7.81
C VAL A 167 0.07 -14.09 -8.88
N TRP A 168 0.85 -13.05 -8.60
CA TRP A 168 1.05 -11.92 -9.53
C TRP A 168 1.60 -12.35 -10.89
N ARG A 169 2.46 -13.37 -10.91
CA ARG A 169 3.05 -13.89 -12.14
C ARG A 169 2.03 -14.47 -13.12
N THR A 170 0.81 -14.76 -12.67
CA THR A 170 -0.29 -15.31 -13.46
C THR A 170 -1.40 -14.29 -13.72
N HIS A 171 -1.22 -13.02 -13.37
CA HIS A 171 -2.20 -11.98 -13.67
C HIS A 171 -2.32 -11.77 -15.19
N ASP A 172 -3.52 -11.42 -15.63
CA ASP A 172 -3.88 -11.16 -17.02
C ASP A 172 -3.77 -9.69 -17.41
N PHE A 173 -3.22 -8.85 -16.52
CA PHE A 173 -3.11 -7.39 -16.67
C PHE A 173 -4.45 -6.66 -16.83
N SER A 174 -5.55 -7.29 -16.41
CA SER A 174 -6.87 -6.64 -16.35
C SER A 174 -7.00 -5.63 -15.20
N PHE A 175 -6.04 -5.62 -14.26
CA PHE A 175 -5.99 -4.67 -13.16
C PHE A 175 -4.81 -3.71 -13.33
N GLU A 176 -5.08 -2.41 -13.17
CA GLU A 176 -4.13 -1.32 -13.45
C GLU A 176 -2.79 -1.42 -12.69
N CYS A 177 -2.77 -2.10 -11.53
CA CYS A 177 -1.56 -2.27 -10.73
C CYS A 177 -0.71 -3.49 -11.12
N ASP A 178 -1.20 -4.38 -12.00
CA ASP A 178 -0.53 -5.66 -12.29
C ASP A 178 0.86 -5.45 -12.90
N ALA A 179 0.99 -4.46 -13.79
CA ALA A 179 2.28 -4.08 -14.37
C ALA A 179 3.25 -3.55 -13.29
N LEU A 180 2.77 -2.75 -12.33
CA LEU A 180 3.58 -2.30 -11.21
C LEU A 180 4.11 -3.46 -10.39
N TYR A 181 3.31 -4.50 -10.14
CA TYR A 181 3.72 -5.66 -9.35
C TYR A 181 4.88 -6.43 -10.00
N VAL A 182 4.86 -6.56 -11.33
CA VAL A 182 5.97 -7.19 -12.08
C VAL A 182 7.24 -6.35 -11.96
N LEU A 183 7.15 -5.05 -12.22
CA LEU A 183 8.30 -4.14 -12.14
C LEU A 183 8.87 -4.08 -10.72
N LEU A 184 7.99 -4.01 -9.71
CA LEU A 184 8.36 -3.99 -8.30
C LEU A 184 9.04 -5.27 -7.87
N TYR A 185 8.53 -6.44 -8.31
CA TYR A 185 9.19 -7.71 -8.05
C TYR A 185 10.61 -7.69 -8.61
N GLN A 186 10.78 -7.39 -9.90
CA GLN A 186 12.10 -7.31 -10.53
C GLN A 186 13.03 -6.32 -9.81
N ALA A 187 12.54 -5.13 -9.45
CA ALA A 187 13.34 -4.12 -8.75
C ALA A 187 13.82 -4.59 -7.37
N LEU A 188 13.01 -5.35 -6.64
CA LEU A 188 13.36 -5.86 -5.31
C LEU A 188 14.17 -7.16 -5.35
N THR A 189 14.06 -7.93 -6.44
CA THR A 189 14.69 -9.26 -6.55
C THR A 189 15.94 -9.28 -7.40
N GLY A 190 16.07 -8.37 -8.37
CA GLY A 190 17.06 -8.45 -9.44
C GLY A 190 16.79 -9.60 -10.43
N GLU A 191 15.73 -10.37 -10.25
CA GLU A 191 15.37 -11.48 -11.15
C GLU A 191 14.76 -10.91 -12.43
N ASN A 192 15.26 -11.33 -13.59
CA ASN A 192 14.66 -10.94 -14.86
C ASN A 192 13.32 -11.65 -15.06
N VAL A 193 12.23 -10.93 -14.80
CA VAL A 193 10.86 -11.42 -14.93
C VAL A 193 10.10 -10.73 -16.06
N LEU A 194 10.73 -9.83 -16.81
CA LEU A 194 10.14 -9.15 -17.98
C LEU A 194 10.23 -10.04 -19.23
N THR A 195 9.27 -10.97 -19.36
CA THR A 195 9.07 -11.73 -20.60
C THR A 195 8.52 -10.83 -21.72
N PRO A 196 8.58 -11.22 -23.00
CA PRO A 196 8.01 -10.44 -24.10
C PRO A 196 6.53 -10.05 -23.87
N GLU A 197 5.73 -10.95 -23.31
CA GLU A 197 4.31 -10.69 -23.01
C GLU A 197 4.15 -9.63 -21.92
N ARG A 198 5.00 -9.65 -20.89
CA ARG A 198 4.96 -8.67 -19.80
C ARG A 198 5.49 -7.32 -20.25
N ILE A 199 6.50 -7.30 -21.10
CA ILE A 199 6.98 -6.08 -21.76
C ILE A 199 5.85 -5.47 -22.60
N GLN A 200 5.11 -6.29 -23.34
CA GLN A 200 3.97 -5.83 -24.10
C GLN A 200 2.88 -5.25 -23.18
N ALA A 201 2.56 -5.91 -22.06
CA ALA A 201 1.62 -5.36 -21.07
C ALA A 201 2.10 -4.02 -20.46
N VAL A 202 3.41 -3.82 -20.30
CA VAL A 202 3.98 -2.55 -19.85
C VAL A 202 3.91 -1.45 -20.93
N LYS A 203 4.04 -1.81 -22.21
CA LYS A 203 3.80 -0.88 -23.33
C LYS A 203 2.33 -0.50 -23.44
N ASP A 204 1.45 -1.45 -23.14
CA ASP A 204 -0.01 -1.29 -23.19
C ASP A 204 -0.58 -0.74 -21.87
N LEU A 205 0.25 -0.09 -21.04
CA LEU A 205 -0.18 0.57 -19.82
C LEU A 205 -1.36 1.51 -20.09
N TRP A 206 -2.42 1.33 -19.31
CA TRP A 206 -3.66 2.09 -19.42
C TRP A 206 -3.99 2.79 -18.09
N GLY A 207 -4.84 3.83 -18.15
CA GLY A 207 -5.21 4.60 -16.95
C GLY A 207 -5.86 5.95 -17.23
N PHE A 208 -5.64 6.50 -18.43
CA PHE A 208 -6.40 7.65 -18.93
C PHE A 208 -7.73 7.19 -19.54
N GLU A 209 -8.69 6.80 -18.69
CA GLU A 209 -10.03 6.40 -19.14
C GLU A 209 -11.04 7.49 -18.79
N ARG A 210 -11.76 7.95 -19.81
CA ARG A 210 -12.93 8.83 -19.67
C ARG A 210 -14.09 8.20 -20.41
N ARG A 211 -15.17 7.88 -19.71
CA ARG A 211 -16.35 7.20 -20.25
C ARG A 211 -17.63 7.72 -19.65
N GLU A 212 -18.73 7.62 -20.38
CA GLU A 212 -20.05 7.80 -19.77
C GLU A 212 -20.40 6.55 -18.95
N SER A 213 -20.90 6.72 -17.73
CA SER A 213 -21.29 5.63 -16.83
C SER A 213 -22.60 5.93 -16.12
N GLU A 214 -23.36 4.88 -15.82
CA GLU A 214 -24.63 4.97 -15.08
C GLU A 214 -24.41 4.58 -13.61
N PHE A 215 -24.67 5.53 -12.72
CA PHE A 215 -24.53 5.37 -11.27
C PHE A 215 -25.89 5.20 -10.61
N ARG A 216 -25.96 4.29 -9.63
CA ARG A 216 -27.14 4.10 -8.78
C ARG A 216 -26.93 4.83 -7.45
N ILE A 217 -27.59 5.96 -7.29
CA ILE A 217 -27.45 6.84 -6.13
C ILE A 217 -28.66 6.67 -5.21
N PRO A 218 -28.48 6.24 -3.96
CA PRO A 218 -29.56 6.23 -2.97
C PRO A 218 -30.10 7.64 -2.74
N SER A 219 -31.42 7.80 -2.71
CA SER A 219 -32.10 9.06 -2.37
C SER A 219 -33.29 8.79 -1.45
N THR A 220 -33.84 9.85 -0.86
CA THR A 220 -35.05 9.78 -0.02
C THR A 220 -36.28 9.24 -0.76
N GLN A 221 -36.27 9.23 -2.09
CA GLN A 221 -37.34 8.70 -2.95
C GLN A 221 -36.99 7.35 -3.59
N GLY A 222 -35.95 6.67 -3.12
CA GLY A 222 -35.44 5.41 -3.68
C GLY A 222 -34.15 5.58 -4.48
N VAL A 223 -33.77 4.55 -5.24
CA VAL A 223 -32.51 4.55 -6.01
C VAL A 223 -32.68 5.30 -7.33
N ARG A 224 -31.97 6.42 -7.49
CA ARG A 224 -31.92 7.18 -8.74
C ARG A 224 -30.79 6.66 -9.63
N ARG A 225 -31.06 6.52 -10.93
CA ARG A 225 -30.01 6.30 -11.95
C ARG A 225 -29.53 7.64 -12.49
N VAL A 226 -28.23 7.86 -12.48
CA VAL A 226 -27.59 9.08 -12.98
C VAL A 226 -26.55 8.69 -14.00
N ARG A 227 -26.68 9.20 -15.23
CA ARG A 227 -25.60 9.12 -16.22
C ARG A 227 -24.67 10.29 -16.01
N ALA A 228 -23.38 10.00 -15.86
CA ALA A 228 -22.36 11.00 -15.70
C ALA A 228 -21.08 10.56 -16.41
N MET A 229 -20.25 11.53 -16.74
CA MET A 229 -18.91 11.27 -17.22
C MET A 229 -18.05 10.79 -16.04
N GLU A 230 -17.59 9.56 -16.11
CA GLU A 230 -16.58 8.99 -15.22
C GLU A 230 -15.19 9.24 -15.81
N GLN A 231 -14.29 9.79 -15.00
CA GLN A 231 -12.87 9.89 -15.31
C GLN A 231 -12.11 9.10 -14.25
N LYS A 232 -11.36 8.08 -14.67
CA LYS A 232 -10.50 7.34 -13.75
C LYS A 232 -9.29 8.16 -13.34
N SER A 233 -8.79 7.88 -12.14
CA SER A 233 -7.52 8.41 -11.66
C SER A 233 -6.38 7.84 -12.51
N ASN A 234 -5.50 8.70 -13.02
CA ASN A 234 -4.31 8.31 -13.76
C ASN A 234 -3.10 8.03 -12.85
N CYS A 235 -3.28 8.07 -11.52
CA CYS A 235 -2.17 7.94 -10.57
C CYS A 235 -1.40 6.62 -10.73
N THR A 236 -2.09 5.49 -10.91
CA THR A 236 -1.45 4.17 -11.03
C THR A 236 -0.61 4.07 -12.31
N LEU A 237 -1.10 4.59 -13.43
CA LEU A 237 -0.33 4.62 -14.68
C LEU A 237 0.92 5.48 -14.53
N ILE A 238 0.76 6.71 -14.01
CA ILE A 238 1.89 7.62 -13.80
C ILE A 238 2.91 7.00 -12.84
N GLN A 239 2.44 6.40 -11.74
CA GLN A 239 3.29 5.71 -10.78
C GLN A 239 4.06 4.57 -11.44
N THR A 240 3.37 3.68 -12.16
CA THR A 240 3.99 2.52 -12.81
C THR A 240 5.04 2.93 -13.83
N TYR A 241 4.71 3.91 -14.67
CA TYR A 241 5.63 4.43 -15.67
C TYR A 241 6.90 5.00 -15.02
N TRP A 242 6.76 5.94 -14.08
CA TRP A 242 7.92 6.57 -13.46
C TRP A 242 8.71 5.62 -12.56
N PHE A 243 8.04 4.66 -11.91
CA PHE A 243 8.72 3.59 -11.19
C PHE A 243 9.62 2.78 -12.13
N GLY A 244 9.07 2.32 -13.26
CA GLY A 244 9.84 1.57 -14.25
C GLY A 244 10.98 2.38 -14.85
N ARG A 245 10.77 3.67 -15.15
CA ARG A 245 11.83 4.58 -15.63
C ARG A 245 12.94 4.77 -14.59
N TYR A 246 12.58 4.97 -13.32
CA TYR A 246 13.53 5.17 -12.22
C TYR A 246 14.44 3.95 -12.02
N TYR A 247 13.88 2.74 -12.10
CA TYR A 247 14.64 1.50 -11.96
C TYR A 247 15.25 0.97 -13.28
N GLY A 248 15.13 1.71 -14.39
CA GLY A 248 15.65 1.28 -15.70
C GLY A 248 14.94 0.04 -16.29
N LEU A 249 13.70 -0.21 -15.86
CA LEU A 249 12.88 -1.35 -16.28
C LEU A 249 11.90 -1.01 -17.41
N ILE A 250 11.70 0.27 -17.69
CA ILE A 250 10.97 0.78 -18.85
C ILE A 250 11.95 1.50 -19.75
N ASP A 251 12.08 1.01 -20.99
CA ASP A 251 12.88 1.68 -22.00
C ASP A 251 12.22 3.02 -22.39
N PRO A 252 12.98 4.12 -22.52
CA PRO A 252 12.42 5.41 -22.95
C PRO A 252 11.73 5.40 -24.33
N SER A 253 11.97 4.39 -25.16
CA SER A 253 11.34 4.20 -26.48
C SER A 253 9.98 3.50 -26.44
N TRP A 254 9.58 2.96 -25.29
CA TRP A 254 8.30 2.31 -25.08
C TRP A 254 7.18 3.33 -24.85
#